data_AF-A0A7V3UY84-F1
#
_entry.id   AF-A0A7V3UY84-F1
#
_cell.length_a   1.000
_cell.length_b   1.000
_cell.length_c   1.000
_cell.angle_alpha   90.00
_cell.angle_beta   90.00
_cell.angle_gamma   90.00
#
_symmetry.space_group_name_H-M   'P 1'
#
loop_
_entity.id
_entity.type
_entity.pdbx_description
1 polymer ?
#
loop_
_entity_poly.entity_id
_entity_poly.type
_entity_poly.pdbx_seq_one_letter_code
_entity_poly.pdbx_strand_id
1 'polypeptide(L)'
;MAEPVLIVGSMALDDIETPFGGVRGAVGGAGTYAALAASLLAPVRLTGIVGEDFPASALADLASRGIDLGGVEIVPGGRSFRWG
;
A
#
# COMPACT_ATOMS: atom_id res chain seq x y z
N MET A 1 -23.93 7.38 -8.58
CA MET A 1 -22.83 7.09 -7.63
C MET A 1 -21.52 7.24 -8.40
N ALA A 2 -20.44 7.71 -7.79
CA ALA A 2 -19.14 7.74 -8.46
C ALA A 2 -18.70 6.30 -8.78
N GLU A 3 -18.16 6.08 -9.98
CA GLU A 3 -17.61 4.78 -10.36
C GLU A 3 -16.34 4.47 -9.54
N PRO A 4 -16.15 3.21 -9.10
CA PRO A 4 -14.97 2.83 -8.35
C PRO A 4 -13.72 2.87 -9.24
N VAL A 5 -12.61 3.36 -8.68
CA VAL A 5 -11.30 3.34 -9.34
C VAL A 5 -10.56 2.06 -8.94
N LEU A 6 -10.20 1.23 -9.91
CA LEU A 6 -9.31 0.09 -9.69
C LEU A 6 -7.85 0.56 -9.84
N ILE A 7 -7.04 0.32 -8.81
CA ILE A 7 -5.62 0.66 -8.79
C ILE A 7 -4.82 -0.62 -8.72
N VAL A 8 -3.87 -0.75 -9.64
CA VAL A 8 -2.88 -1.82 -9.68
C VAL A 8 -1.51 -1.17 -9.56
N GLY A 9 -0.71 -1.60 -8.59
CA GLY A 9 0.61 -1.01 -8.38
C GLY A 9 1.37 -1.66 -7.25
N SER A 10 2.63 -1.25 -7.07
CA SER A 10 3.46 -1.76 -6.00
C SER A 10 2.93 -1.35 -4.62
N MET A 11 3.01 -2.28 -3.68
CA MET A 11 2.94 -2.04 -2.24
C MET A 11 4.31 -2.42 -1.68
N ALA A 12 4.98 -1.49 -1.01
CA ALA A 12 6.42 -1.61 -0.75
C ALA A 12 6.81 -1.22 0.67
N LEU A 13 8.01 -1.66 1.08
CA LEU A 13 8.72 -1.15 2.24
C LEU A 13 9.94 -0.36 1.78
N ASP A 14 9.88 0.95 1.99
CA ASP A 14 10.85 1.91 1.51
C ASP A 14 11.87 2.24 2.59
N ASP A 15 13.15 2.21 2.23
CA ASP A 15 14.24 2.74 3.02
C ASP A 15 14.59 4.13 2.46
N ILE A 16 14.30 5.19 3.21
CA ILE A 16 14.39 6.57 2.76
C ILE A 16 15.51 7.27 3.51
N GLU A 17 16.45 7.87 2.78
CA GLU A 17 17.54 8.67 3.34
C GLU A 17 17.42 10.14 2.90
N THR A 18 17.65 11.05 3.84
CA THR A 18 17.75 12.49 3.60
C THR A 18 19.01 13.04 4.29
N PRO A 19 19.50 14.23 3.93
CA PRO A 19 20.64 14.84 4.63
C PRO A 19 20.46 15.03 6.15
N PHE A 20 19.23 14.91 6.67
CA PHE A 20 18.88 15.15 8.07
C PHE A 20 18.48 13.88 8.83
N GLY A 21 18.55 12.71 8.18
CA GLY A 21 18.19 11.42 8.76
C GLY A 21 17.46 10.51 7.77
N GLY A 22 17.11 9.32 8.22
CA GLY A 22 16.45 8.32 7.40
C GLY A 22 15.45 7.45 8.16
N VAL A 23 14.65 6.71 7.41
CA VAL A 23 13.70 5.73 7.91
C VAL A 23 13.88 4.42 7.14
N ARG A 24 13.82 3.29 7.84
CA ARG A 24 13.91 1.96 7.25
C ARG A 24 12.55 1.29 7.30
N GLY A 25 12.15 0.64 6.21
CA GLY A 25 10.90 -0.08 6.10
C GLY A 25 9.65 0.79 6.27
N ALA A 26 9.69 2.04 5.80
CA ALA A 26 8.51 2.88 5.71
C ALA A 26 7.51 2.26 4.71
N VAL A 27 6.21 2.35 5.00
CA VAL A 27 5.20 1.89 4.04
C VAL A 27 5.22 2.81 2.82
N GLY A 28 5.37 2.19 1.65
CA GLY A 28 5.44 2.89 0.38
C GLY A 28 4.79 2.13 -0.78
N GLY A 29 5.30 2.38 -1.97
CA GLY A 29 4.77 1.80 -3.21
C GLY A 29 3.70 2.66 -3.88
N ALA A 30 3.71 2.65 -5.22
CA ALA A 30 2.84 3.50 -6.03
C ALA A 30 1.36 3.15 -5.86
N GLY A 31 1.02 1.87 -5.70
CA GLY A 31 -0.34 1.40 -5.45
C GLY A 31 -0.89 1.93 -4.12
N THR A 32 -0.07 1.89 -3.06
CA THR A 32 -0.43 2.41 -1.74
C THR A 32 -0.78 3.90 -1.78
N TYR A 33 0.12 4.73 -2.32
CA TYR A 33 -0.10 6.18 -2.35
C TYR A 33 -1.19 6.60 -3.34
N ALA A 34 -1.31 5.94 -4.49
CA ALA A 34 -2.39 6.20 -5.43
C ALA A 34 -3.75 5.85 -4.82
N ALA A 35 -3.86 4.73 -4.10
CA ALA A 35 -5.11 4.33 -3.43
C ALA A 35 -5.49 5.29 -2.31
N LEU A 36 -4.52 5.71 -1.50
CA LEU A 36 -4.74 6.73 -0.48
C LEU A 36 -5.25 8.05 -1.09
N ALA A 37 -4.60 8.55 -2.14
CA ALA A 37 -4.99 9.79 -2.79
C ALA A 37 -6.38 9.69 -3.45
N ALA A 38 -6.65 8.61 -4.19
CA ALA A 38 -7.92 8.40 -4.86
C ALA A 38 -9.10 8.22 -3.89
N SER A 39 -8.86 7.64 -2.70
CA SER A 39 -9.89 7.43 -1.68
C SER A 39 -10.53 8.72 -1.15
N LEU A 40 -9.84 9.87 -1.34
CA LEU A 40 -10.38 11.18 -1.01
C LEU A 40 -11.49 11.65 -1.98
N LEU A 41 -11.58 11.04 -3.16
CA LEU A 41 -12.40 11.53 -4.27
C LEU A 41 -13.40 10.49 -4.79
N ALA A 42 -13.07 9.19 -4.69
CA ALA A 42 -13.89 8.11 -5.21
C ALA A 42 -13.71 6.82 -4.40
N PRO A 43 -14.65 5.87 -4.48
CA PRO A 43 -14.43 4.51 -3.98
C PRO A 43 -13.23 3.88 -4.69
N VAL A 44 -12.37 3.17 -3.95
CA VAL A 44 -11.14 2.57 -4.48
C VAL A 44 -11.14 1.07 -4.26
N ARG A 45 -10.68 0.33 -5.27
CA ARG A 45 -10.26 -1.07 -5.13
C ARG A 45 -8.76 -1.15 -5.41
N LEU A 46 -8.01 -1.77 -4.51
CA LEU A 46 -6.57 -1.95 -4.65
C LEU A 46 -6.25 -3.41 -4.98
N THR A 47 -5.41 -3.61 -5.99
CA THR A 47 -4.83 -4.90 -6.33
C THR A 47 -3.32 -4.82 -6.22
N GLY A 48 -2.74 -5.78 -5.49
CA GLY A 48 -1.32 -5.85 -5.21
C GLY A 48 -0.95 -7.17 -4.54
N ILE A 49 0.34 -7.38 -4.34
CA ILE A 49 0.87 -8.55 -3.65
C ILE A 49 1.92 -8.09 -2.66
N VAL A 50 1.87 -8.62 -1.45
CA VAL A 50 2.81 -8.32 -0.36
C VAL A 50 3.25 -9.61 0.33
N GLY A 51 4.39 -9.54 1.02
CA GLY A 51 4.86 -10.62 1.88
C GLY A 51 4.20 -10.57 3.27
N GLU A 52 4.46 -11.60 4.08
CA GLU A 52 4.04 -11.67 5.49
C GLU A 52 4.73 -10.60 6.36
N ASP A 53 5.82 -10.03 5.86
CA ASP A 53 6.55 -8.91 6.47
C ASP A 53 5.88 -7.53 6.24
N PHE A 54 4.82 -7.43 5.44
CA PHE A 54 4.09 -6.18 5.26
C PHE A 54 3.29 -5.84 6.52
N PRO A 55 3.38 -4.62 7.07
CA PRO A 55 2.70 -4.27 8.30
C PRO A 55 1.18 -4.44 8.20
N ALA A 56 0.63 -5.31 9.05
CA ALA A 56 -0.83 -5.50 9.14
C ALA A 56 -1.56 -4.20 9.51
N SER A 57 -0.91 -3.30 10.26
CA SER A 57 -1.42 -1.97 10.56
C SER A 57 -1.61 -1.10 9.31
N ALA A 58 -0.72 -1.21 8.32
CA ALA A 58 -0.85 -0.47 7.07
C ALA A 58 -2.08 -0.90 6.27
N LEU A 59 -2.35 -2.21 6.23
CA LEU A 59 -3.57 -2.75 5.60
C LEU A 59 -4.83 -2.31 6.36
N ALA A 60 -4.79 -2.32 7.70
CA ALA A 60 -5.88 -1.83 8.53
C ALA A 60 -6.15 -0.32 8.29
N ASP A 61 -5.10 0.48 8.16
CA ASP A 61 -5.20 1.92 7.88
C ASP A 61 -5.82 2.19 6.51
N LEU A 62 -5.41 1.45 5.46
CA LEU A 62 -6.02 1.53 4.13
C LEU A 62 -7.51 1.15 4.17
N ALA A 63 -7.84 0.03 4.83
CA ALA A 63 -9.22 -0.44 4.97
C ALA A 63 -10.10 0.57 5.74
N SER A 64 -9.56 1.21 6.78
CA SER A 64 -10.27 2.24 7.57
C SER A 64 -10.68 3.46 6.74
N ARG A 65 -10.03 3.69 5.60
CA ARG A 65 -10.32 4.76 4.63
C ARG A 65 -11.32 4.32 3.54
N GLY A 66 -11.91 3.14 3.67
CA GLY A 66 -12.89 2.61 2.71
C GLY A 66 -12.26 2.06 1.43
N ILE A 67 -10.96 1.79 1.42
CA ILE A 67 -10.28 1.12 0.29
C ILE A 67 -10.59 -0.37 0.37
N ASP A 68 -11.13 -0.93 -0.72
CA ASP A 68 -11.36 -2.36 -0.87
C ASP A 68 -10.02 -3.06 -1.18
N LEU A 69 -9.61 -3.92 -0.24
CA LEU A 69 -8.36 -4.69 -0.30
C LEU A 69 -8.58 -6.14 -0.77
N GLY A 70 -9.76 -6.50 -1.29
CA GLY A 70 -10.04 -7.86 -1.75
C GLY A 70 -9.15 -8.33 -2.90
N GLY A 71 -8.45 -7.41 -3.59
CA GLY A 71 -7.44 -7.70 -4.60
C GLY A 71 -6.00 -7.74 -4.08
N VAL A 72 -5.76 -7.56 -2.77
CA VAL A 72 -4.43 -7.62 -2.17
C VAL A 72 -4.15 -9.04 -1.67
N GLU A 73 -3.14 -9.68 -2.22
CA GLU A 73 -2.67 -10.99 -1.80
C GLU A 73 -1.53 -10.85 -0.78
N ILE A 74 -1.59 -11.62 0.32
CA ILE A 74 -0.50 -11.76 1.28
C ILE A 74 0.11 -13.15 1.08
N VAL A 75 1.39 -13.20 0.73
CA VAL A 75 2.12 -14.46 0.50
C VAL A 75 2.74 -14.96 1.82
N PRO A 76 2.29 -16.10 2.38
CA PRO A 76 2.86 -16.65 3.62
C PRO A 76 4.36 -16.97 3.45
N GLY A 77 5.20 -16.56 4.41
CA GLY A 77 6.65 -16.67 4.32
C GLY A 77 7.30 -15.85 3.18
N GLY A 78 6.52 -15.11 2.40
CA GLY A 78 6.98 -14.22 1.35
C GLY A 78 7.54 -12.92 1.92
N ARG A 79 8.35 -12.22 1.12
CA ARG A 79 8.86 -10.88 1.43
C ARG A 79 8.26 -9.84 0.50
N SER A 80 7.93 -8.70 1.07
CA SER A 80 7.38 -7.55 0.36
C SER A 80 8.45 -6.91 -0.51
N PHE A 81 8.01 -6.27 -1.60
CA PHE A 81 8.91 -5.46 -2.42
C PHE A 81 9.56 -4.38 -1.56
N ARG A 82 10.87 -4.16 -1.71
CA ARG A 82 11.62 -3.12 -1.00
C ARG A 82 12.25 -2.16 -1.99
N TRP A 83 12.27 -0.88 -1.63
CA TRP A 83 12.84 0.19 -2.43
C TRP A 83 13.73 1.08 -1.57
N GLY A 84 14.91 1.46 -2.05
CA GLY A 84 15.87 2.29 -1.30
C GLY A 84 17.31 1.87 -1.49
#